data_AF-A0A523BCS8-F1
#
_entry.id   AF-A0A523BCS8-F1
#
_cell.length_a   1.000
_cell.length_b   1.000
_cell.length_c   1.000
_cell.angle_alpha   90.00
_cell.angle_beta   90.00
_cell.angle_gamma   90.00
#
_symmetry.space_group_name_H-M   'P 1'
#
loop_
_entity.id
_entity.type
_entity.pdbx_description
1 polymer ?
#
loop_
_entity_poly.entity_id
_entity_poly.type
_entity_poly.pdbx_seq_one_letter_code
_entity_poly.pdbx_strand_id
1 'polypeptide(L)' 'MVKKNIFLENPLIIGEVTASAESIDEIMKLLRKAELVKTKYSKEPKKIMIILTAKKDIAKEIERIAEEKEVRLVIGKIIG' A
#
# COMPACT_ATOMS: atom_id res chain seq x y z
N MET A 1 8.52 -14.23 -11.15
CA MET A 1 7.82 -12.93 -10.99
C MET A 1 7.18 -12.91 -9.61
N VAL A 2 7.76 -12.20 -8.64
CA VAL A 2 7.33 -12.26 -7.23
C VAL A 2 5.95 -11.63 -7.10
N LYS A 3 4.95 -12.39 -6.64
CA LYS A 3 3.63 -11.90 -6.23
C LYS A 3 3.83 -11.01 -4.98
N LYS A 4 3.89 -9.69 -5.17
CA LYS A 4 4.04 -8.68 -4.10
C LYS A 4 2.70 -8.42 -3.38
N ASN A 5 2.08 -9.45 -2.78
CA ASN A 5 0.79 -9.29 -2.12
C ASN A 5 0.80 -9.93 -0.72
N ILE A 6 0.37 -9.17 0.27
CA ILE A 6 -0.08 -9.67 1.58
C ILE A 6 -1.59 -9.85 1.45
N PHE A 7 -2.11 -11.03 1.80
CA PHE A 7 -3.56 -11.24 1.88
C PHE A 7 -3.88 -12.18 3.03
N LEU A 8 -4.85 -11.81 3.84
CA LEU A 8 -5.44 -12.65 4.87
C LEU A 8 -6.96 -12.43 4.83
N GLU A 9 -7.73 -13.50 4.84
CA GLU A 9 -9.18 -13.40 4.75
C GLU A 9 -9.83 -13.03 6.09
N ASN A 10 -9.31 -13.58 7.20
CA ASN A 10 -9.80 -13.29 8.55
C ASN A 10 -8.64 -13.08 9.54
N PRO A 11 -8.42 -11.85 10.04
CA PRO A 11 -9.09 -10.61 9.63
C PRO A 11 -8.78 -10.24 8.17
N LEU A 12 -9.71 -9.54 7.51
CA LEU A 12 -9.55 -9.13 6.11
C LEU A 12 -8.44 -8.09 5.98
N ILE A 13 -7.29 -8.52 5.47
CA ILE A 13 -6.08 -7.71 5.27
C ILE A 13 -5.66 -7.84 3.82
N ILE A 14 -5.32 -6.70 3.23
CA ILE A 14 -4.58 -6.65 1.98
C ILE A 14 -3.37 -5.74 2.14
N GLY A 15 -2.26 -6.11 1.52
CA GLY A 15 -1.11 -5.25 1.48
C GLY A 15 -0.20 -5.48 0.28
N GLU A 16 0.68 -4.52 0.06
CA GLU A 16 1.71 -4.55 -0.96
C GLU A 16 3.08 -4.28 -0.34
N VAL A 17 4.09 -4.94 -0.89
CA VAL A 17 5.49 -4.74 -0.51
C VAL A 17 6.26 -4.36 -1.76
N THR A 18 6.92 -3.21 -1.76
CA THR A 18 7.73 -2.75 -2.88
C THR A 18 9.13 -2.36 -2.46
N ALA A 19 10.11 -2.66 -3.32
CA ALA A 19 11.51 -2.38 -3.03
C ALA A 19 11.84 -0.90 -3.21
N SER A 20 11.27 -0.26 -4.24
CA SER A 20 11.47 1.16 -4.52
C SER A 20 10.15 1.78 -4.97
N ALA A 21 9.82 2.96 -4.43
CA ALA A 21 8.71 3.78 -4.90
C ALA A 21 9.25 5.00 -5.65
N GLU A 22 9.02 5.00 -6.97
CA GLU A 22 9.39 6.09 -7.88
C GLU A 22 8.19 6.96 -8.29
N SER A 23 6.96 6.48 -8.02
CA SER A 23 5.71 7.19 -8.25
C SER A 23 4.66 6.78 -7.21
N ILE A 24 3.59 7.58 -7.13
CA ILE A 24 2.39 7.26 -6.33
C ILE A 24 1.62 6.04 -6.87
N ASP A 25 1.97 5.49 -8.04
CA ASP A 25 1.25 4.34 -8.61
C ASP A 25 1.29 3.11 -7.70
N GLU A 26 2.33 2.98 -6.87
CA GLU A 26 2.46 1.87 -5.92
C GLU A 26 1.32 1.89 -4.88
N ILE A 27 0.98 3.04 -4.31
CA ILE A 27 -0.16 3.13 -3.38
C ILE A 27 -1.51 3.02 -4.12
N MET A 28 -1.59 3.54 -5.34
CA MET A 28 -2.80 3.42 -6.16
C MET A 28 -3.11 1.96 -6.54
N LYS A 29 -2.11 1.12 -6.78
CA LYS A 29 -2.28 -0.32 -7.01
C LYS A 29 -2.89 -1.01 -5.79
N LEU A 30 -2.39 -0.71 -4.59
CA LEU A 30 -2.94 -1.25 -3.35
C LEU A 30 -4.42 -0.86 -3.18
N LEU A 31 -4.76 0.41 -3.39
CA LEU A 31 -6.13 0.90 -3.26
C LEU A 31 -7.09 0.23 -4.24
N ARG A 32 -6.68 0.04 -5.51
CA ARG A 32 -7.48 -0.69 -6.50
C ARG A 32 -7.75 -2.13 -6.06
N LYS A 33 -6.74 -2.83 -5.51
CA LYS A 33 -6.93 -4.19 -5.00
C LYS A 33 -7.80 -4.23 -3.74
N ALA A 34 -7.67 -3.23 -2.87
CA ALA A 34 -8.50 -3.10 -1.68
C ALA A 34 -9.98 -2.97 -2.05
N GLU A 35 -10.30 -2.22 -3.10
CA GLU A 35 -11.69 -2.10 -3.57
C GLU A 35 -12.25 -3.42 -4.12
N LEU A 36 -11.44 -4.16 -4.87
CA LEU A 36 -11.82 -5.50 -5.36
C LEU A 36 -12.08 -6.47 -4.19
N VAL A 37 -11.21 -6.45 -3.18
CA VAL A 37 -11.37 -7.27 -1.97
C VAL A 37 -12.60 -6.84 -1.16
N LYS A 38 -12.81 -5.53 -0.99
CA LYS A 38 -13.99 -4.99 -0.32
C LYS A 38 -15.28 -5.46 -0.99
N THR A 39 -15.35 -5.37 -2.31
CA THR A 39 -16.51 -5.82 -3.09
C THR A 39 -16.74 -7.31 -2.90
N LYS A 40 -15.67 -8.13 -3.03
CA LYS A 40 -15.76 -9.60 -2.93
C LYS A 40 -16.22 -10.09 -1.56
N TYR A 41 -15.75 -9.46 -0.48
CA TYR A 41 -15.98 -9.90 0.90
C TYR A 41 -17.01 -9.04 1.65
N SER A 42 -17.58 -8.02 0.99
CA SER A 42 -18.52 -7.05 1.56
C SER A 42 -18.05 -6.46 2.90
N LYS A 43 -16.74 -6.26 3.04
CA LYS A 43 -16.10 -5.81 4.28
C LYS A 43 -14.90 -4.93 3.95
N GLU A 44 -14.71 -3.86 4.71
CA GLU A 44 -13.56 -2.98 4.54
C GLU A 44 -12.26 -3.72 4.94
N PRO A 45 -11.28 -3.87 4.03
CA PRO A 45 -10.01 -4.50 4.36
C PRO A 45 -9.08 -3.52 5.09
N LYS A 46 -8.31 -4.05 6.04
CA LYS A 46 -7.13 -3.35 6.56
C LYS A 46 -6.07 -3.30 5.44
N LYS A 47 -5.55 -2.10 5.18
CA LYS A 47 -4.59 -1.85 4.10
C LYS A 47 -3.19 -1.67 4.70
N ILE A 48 -2.20 -2.38 4.16
CA ILE A 48 -0.80 -2.30 4.60
C ILE A 48 0.10 -2.05 3.39
N MET A 49 0.98 -1.06 3.46
CA MET A 49 1.99 -0.80 2.45
C MET A 49 3.37 -0.78 3.07
N ILE A 50 4.29 -1.56 2.52
CA ILE A 50 5.69 -1.59 2.94
C ILE A 50 6.57 -1.19 1.75
N ILE A 51 7.36 -0.15 1.94
CA ILE A 51 8.27 0.38 0.91
C ILE A 51 9.68 0.34 1.46
N LEU A 52 10.61 -0.34 0.79
CA LEU A 52 12.01 -0.35 1.26
C LEU A 52 12.70 1.00 1.01
N THR A 53 12.60 1.57 -0.19
CA THR A 53 13.14 2.90 -0.51
C THR A 53 12.14 3.80 -1.24
N ALA A 54 12.12 5.10 -0.95
CA ALA A 54 11.28 6.08 -1.67
C ALA A 54 12.02 7.40 -1.89
N LYS A 55 11.75 8.09 -3.00
CA LYS A 55 12.19 9.49 -3.17
C LYS A 55 11.45 10.40 -2.18
N LYS A 56 12.08 11.47 -1.69
CA LYS A 56 11.50 12.34 -0.64
C LYS A 56 10.19 13.02 -1.03
N ASP A 57 10.06 13.48 -2.25
CA ASP A 57 8.82 14.04 -2.81
C ASP A 57 7.73 12.96 -2.88
N ILE A 58 8.07 11.79 -3.41
CA ILE A 58 7.14 10.65 -3.51
C ILE A 58 6.72 10.12 -2.13
N ALA A 59 7.64 10.06 -1.17
CA ALA A 59 7.35 9.63 0.20
C ALA A 59 6.29 10.52 0.85
N LYS A 60 6.44 11.85 0.73
CA LYS A 60 5.46 12.82 1.26
C LYS A 60 4.08 12.64 0.64
N GLU A 61 4.01 12.43 -0.67
CA GLU A 61 2.74 12.21 -1.36
C GLU A 61 2.08 10.89 -0.93
N ILE A 62 2.86 9.82 -0.83
CA ILE A 62 2.38 8.52 -0.36
C ILE A 62 1.93 8.60 1.10
N GLU A 63 2.64 9.31 1.97
CA GLU A 63 2.24 9.55 3.38
C GLU A 63 0.89 10.25 3.46
N ARG A 64 0.70 11.34 2.70
CA ARG A 64 -0.59 12.06 2.64
C ARG A 64 -1.73 11.14 2.19
N ILE A 65 -1.52 10.39 1.11
CA ILE A 65 -2.53 9.46 0.59
C ILE A 65 -2.80 8.34 1.60
N ALA A 66 -1.77 7.83 2.26
CA ALA A 66 -1.91 6.77 3.25
C ALA A 66 -2.74 7.22 4.45
N GLU A 67 -2.53 8.44 4.93
CA GLU A 67 -3.35 9.05 5.98
C GLU A 67 -4.81 9.20 5.52
N GLU A 68 -5.04 9.82 4.36
CA GLU A 68 -6.39 10.03 3.79
C GLU A 68 -7.17 8.74 3.52
N LYS A 69 -6.46 7.63 3.26
CA LYS A 69 -7.03 6.34 2.87
C LYS A 69 -6.86 5.25 3.92
N GLU A 70 -6.45 5.61 5.13
CA GLU A 70 -6.26 4.69 6.26
C GLU A 70 -5.36 3.47 5.91
N VAL A 71 -4.28 3.73 5.19
CA VAL A 71 -3.25 2.75 4.85
C VAL A 71 -2.17 2.77 5.92
N ARG A 72 -1.89 1.61 6.52
CA ARG A 72 -0.72 1.45 7.39
C ARG A 72 0.53 1.42 6.53
N LEU A 73 1.27 2.52 6.53
CA LEU A 73 2.47 2.71 5.73
C LEU A 73 3.73 2.48 6.56
N VAL A 74 4.68 1.75 6.00
CA VAL A 74 6.06 1.63 6.49
C VAL A 74 7.00 1.97 5.35
N ILE A 75 7.87 2.97 5.54
CA ILE A 75 8.94 3.31 4.60
C ILE A 75 10.28 3.04 5.29
N GLY A 76 11.16 2.28 4.64
CA GLY A 76 12.49 1.96 5.17
C GLY A 76 13.45 3.15 5.08
N LYS A 77 13.86 3.53 3.86
CA LYS A 77 14.79 4.63 3.61
C LYS A 77 14.22 5.63 2.62
N ILE A 78 14.22 6.90 3.02
CA ILE A 78 13.93 8.01 2.11
C ILE A 78 15.25 8.49 1.49
N ILE A 79 15.26 8.64 0.16
CA ILE A 79 16.40 9.11 -0.62
C ILE A 79 16.06 10.44 -1.32
N GLY A 80 17.04 11.35 -1.42
CA GLY A 80 16.83 12.69 -1.99
C GLY A 80 16.72 13.77 -0.92
#